data_AF-A0A662M2A6-F1
#
_entry.id   AF-A0A662M2A6-F1
#
_cell.length_a   1.000
_cell.length_b   1.000
_cell.length_c   1.000
_cell.angle_alpha   90.00
_cell.angle_beta   90.00
_cell.angle_gamma   90.00
#
_symmetry.space_group_name_H-M   'P 1'
#
loop_
_entity.id
_entity.type
_entity.pdbx_description
1 polymer ?
#
loop_
_entity_poly.entity_id
_entity_poly.type
_entity_poly.pdbx_seq_one_letter_code
_entity_poly.pdbx_strand_id
1 'polypeptide(L)'
;MMKKLMAIAMIGTFILSSLSGCINENTMKISPVKAAHIENPKSAFASYYSCEGLSLNLNADGYDLPLDFGRVENFKEIGNFFNLNEEQKSLLSKNGFVVIDYGRVNDIVEAYKTLKNEGMPIFVTSDTLLHLYHIQFNELLKSIEERELFDAILNISISMAEKAESDYNSFSDALLKEAARRNVAFFMVGLELLQRSSEGYNGSENIRKVDFKVPDHVKEEVDAELTAIENHAGFEKSAIFGYDEDYSQYVPRGHYTRSEKLTRYFKAMMWYGRMAFLLKGGGNALISEEDADIATVQASLISVELNETGVMEEWERIYSITSFFVGLADDLTPFEYLDAINRVFNSEFNFTFLANESNMLSLKAELASLRSPQIYGGTGACEISPPFTKGKLDECLNETKVMRFMGQRFVPDSYMF
;
A
#
# COMPACT_ATOMS: atom_id res chain seq x y z
N MET A 1 22.97 9.47 -3.35
CA MET A 1 23.39 10.77 -2.75
C MET A 1 22.55 11.94 -3.27
N MET A 2 22.37 12.07 -4.60
CA MET A 2 21.53 13.13 -5.21
C MET A 2 20.06 13.16 -4.78
N LYS A 3 19.38 12.01 -4.67
CA LYS A 3 17.97 11.97 -4.22
C LYS A 3 17.79 12.37 -2.75
N LYS A 4 18.76 12.07 -1.87
CA LYS A 4 18.78 12.54 -0.47
C LYS A 4 19.02 14.04 -0.40
N LEU A 5 19.91 14.60 -1.24
CA LEU A 5 20.07 16.05 -1.33
C LEU A 5 18.78 16.73 -1.81
N MET A 6 18.04 16.14 -2.73
CA MET A 6 16.78 16.69 -3.23
C MET A 6 15.63 16.63 -2.21
N ALA A 7 15.49 15.52 -1.47
CA ALA A 7 14.48 15.39 -0.42
C ALA A 7 14.81 16.24 0.82
N ILE A 8 16.08 16.31 1.21
CA ILE A 8 16.55 17.21 2.30
C ILE A 8 16.44 18.67 1.85
N ALA A 9 16.66 18.98 0.58
CA ALA A 9 16.40 20.31 0.04
C ALA A 9 14.90 20.62 0.05
N MET A 10 14.01 19.71 -0.37
CA MET A 10 12.56 19.96 -0.36
C MET A 10 11.99 20.10 1.06
N ILE A 11 12.35 19.19 1.98
CA ILE A 11 11.97 19.26 3.39
C ILE A 11 12.62 20.48 4.05
N GLY A 12 13.87 20.78 3.73
CA GLY A 12 14.55 22.00 4.17
C GLY A 12 13.87 23.26 3.65
N THR A 13 13.36 23.28 2.42
CA THR A 13 12.64 24.43 1.85
C THR A 13 11.25 24.57 2.49
N PHE A 14 10.58 23.47 2.83
CA PHE A 14 9.28 23.46 3.51
C PHE A 14 9.39 23.80 5.01
N ILE A 15 10.48 23.40 5.66
CA ILE A 15 10.80 23.75 7.05
C ILE A 15 11.34 25.17 7.13
N LEU A 16 12.15 25.64 6.18
CA LEU A 16 12.53 27.05 6.11
C LEU A 16 11.33 27.95 5.78
N SER A 17 10.36 27.51 4.97
CA SER A 17 9.15 28.32 4.72
C SER A 17 8.16 28.33 5.89
N SER A 18 8.17 27.31 6.76
CA SER A 18 7.30 27.24 7.95
C SER A 18 7.95 27.74 9.25
N LEU A 19 9.28 27.75 9.35
CA LEU A 19 10.03 28.34 10.48
C LEU A 19 10.48 29.78 10.22
N SER A 20 10.28 30.33 9.02
CA SER A 20 10.45 31.76 8.77
C SER A 20 9.23 32.55 9.22
N GLY A 21 8.87 32.41 10.50
CA GLY A 21 8.13 33.43 11.23
C GLY A 21 9.03 34.65 11.39
N CYS A 22 9.19 35.42 10.29
CA CYS A 22 9.70 36.79 10.15
C CYS A 22 10.12 37.03 8.68
N ILE A 23 9.26 36.70 7.71
CA ILE A 23 9.45 37.19 6.33
C ILE A 23 8.66 38.49 6.20
N ASN A 24 9.38 39.60 6.06
CA ASN A 24 8.84 40.94 5.80
C ASN A 24 8.34 41.11 4.33
N GLU A 25 8.07 40.01 3.64
CA GLU A 25 7.47 40.00 2.31
C GLU A 25 5.99 39.66 2.48
N ASN A 26 5.15 40.70 2.38
CA ASN A 26 3.69 40.57 2.42
C ASN A 26 3.12 39.83 1.20
N THR A 27 3.91 39.10 0.40
CA THR A 27 3.42 38.45 -0.81
C THR A 27 3.83 36.98 -0.85
N MET A 28 2.85 36.09 -0.63
CA MET A 28 3.01 34.65 -0.84
C MET A 28 2.84 34.35 -2.34
N LYS A 29 3.87 33.77 -2.96
CA LYS A 29 3.82 33.35 -4.38
C LYS A 29 3.96 31.83 -4.48
N ILE A 30 2.98 31.21 -5.12
CA ILE A 30 2.98 29.82 -5.56
C ILE A 30 3.06 29.85 -7.08
N SER A 31 4.12 29.27 -7.64
CA SER A 31 4.28 29.22 -9.09
C SER A 31 3.32 28.23 -9.74
N PRO A 32 2.83 28.51 -10.96
CA PRO A 32 2.06 27.53 -11.71
C PRO A 32 2.91 26.31 -12.02
N VAL A 33 2.30 25.14 -11.94
CA VAL A 33 2.92 23.86 -12.28
C VAL A 33 1.94 23.07 -13.13
N LYS A 34 2.39 22.59 -14.29
CA LYS A 34 1.66 21.65 -15.12
C LYS A 34 2.61 20.52 -15.45
N ALA A 35 2.25 19.29 -15.08
CA ALA A 35 3.09 18.15 -15.41
C ALA A 35 3.00 17.85 -16.92
N ALA A 36 4.09 17.36 -17.50
CA ALA A 36 4.09 16.88 -18.88
C ALA A 36 3.34 15.55 -19.00
N HIS A 37 2.81 15.26 -20.19
CA HIS A 37 2.26 13.93 -20.52
C HIS A 37 3.41 12.91 -20.55
N ILE A 38 3.27 11.79 -19.86
CA ILE A 38 4.32 10.76 -19.73
C ILE A 38 3.69 9.38 -19.93
N GLU A 39 4.28 8.55 -20.79
CA GLU A 39 3.81 7.20 -21.15
C GLU A 39 3.99 6.17 -20.02
N ASN A 40 4.77 6.49 -18.99
CA ASN A 40 4.98 5.62 -17.83
C ASN A 40 3.74 5.61 -16.91
N PRO A 41 3.11 4.45 -16.63
CA PRO A 41 1.96 4.34 -15.72
C PRO A 41 2.24 4.93 -14.32
N LYS A 42 3.50 4.88 -13.87
CA LYS A 42 3.97 5.46 -12.60
C LYS A 42 3.83 6.98 -12.53
N SER A 43 3.80 7.65 -13.68
CA SER A 43 3.79 9.11 -13.80
C SER A 43 2.59 9.63 -14.59
N ALA A 44 1.77 8.73 -15.14
CA ALA A 44 0.58 9.08 -15.91
C ALA A 44 -0.37 9.96 -15.09
N PHE A 45 -0.49 9.71 -13.78
CA PHE A 45 -1.33 10.54 -12.92
C PHE A 45 -0.80 11.95 -12.70
N ALA A 46 0.52 12.14 -12.72
CA ALA A 46 1.09 13.48 -12.61
C ALA A 46 0.61 14.36 -13.77
N SER A 47 0.43 13.79 -14.96
CA SER A 47 -0.03 14.53 -16.16
C SER A 47 -1.40 15.19 -16.00
N TYR A 48 -2.23 14.74 -15.06
CA TYR A 48 -3.52 15.36 -14.74
C TYR A 48 -3.42 16.50 -13.71
N TYR A 49 -2.28 16.67 -13.03
CA TYR A 49 -2.11 17.74 -12.05
C TYR A 49 -1.75 19.06 -12.73
N SER A 50 -2.55 20.10 -12.46
CA SER A 50 -2.24 21.48 -12.80
C SER A 50 -2.54 22.42 -11.64
N CYS A 51 -1.58 23.28 -11.31
CA CYS A 51 -1.76 24.41 -10.42
C CYS A 51 -1.61 25.68 -11.25
N GLU A 52 -2.60 26.58 -11.22
CA GLU A 52 -2.58 27.84 -11.97
C GLU A 52 -1.65 28.90 -11.35
N GLY A 53 -0.99 28.57 -10.23
CA GLY A 53 -0.22 29.51 -9.45
C GLY A 53 -1.11 30.46 -8.65
N LEU A 54 -0.57 31.00 -7.56
CA LEU A 54 -1.31 31.85 -6.64
C LEU A 54 -0.37 32.93 -6.11
N SER A 55 -0.77 34.20 -6.22
CA SER A 55 -0.06 35.32 -5.61
C SER A 55 -1.00 36.03 -4.65
N LEU A 56 -0.77 35.85 -3.35
CA LEU A 56 -1.57 36.47 -2.29
C LEU A 56 -0.75 37.53 -1.58
N ASN A 57 -1.34 38.70 -1.36
CA ASN A 57 -0.78 39.64 -0.41
C ASN A 57 -1.28 39.30 1.00
N LEU A 58 -0.39 38.82 1.85
CA LEU A 58 -0.67 38.53 3.25
C LEU A 58 -0.78 39.86 4.00
N ASN A 59 -2.01 40.21 4.38
CA ASN A 59 -2.31 41.43 5.14
C ASN A 59 -3.40 41.13 6.19
N ALA A 60 -3.13 40.13 7.02
CA ALA A 60 -3.97 39.83 8.17
C ALA A 60 -3.51 40.68 9.36
N ASP A 61 -4.43 41.41 9.98
CA ASP A 61 -4.14 42.18 11.18
C ASP A 61 -3.75 41.21 12.32
N GLY A 62 -2.55 41.41 12.87
CA GLY A 62 -2.04 40.62 14.00
C GLY A 62 -2.39 41.26 15.35
N TYR A 63 -2.28 40.47 16.41
CA TYR A 63 -2.32 41.00 17.78
C TYR A 63 -0.91 41.23 18.32
N ASP A 64 -0.73 42.31 19.07
CA ASP A 64 0.50 42.51 19.83
C ASP A 64 0.55 41.53 21.01
N LEU A 65 1.70 40.88 21.19
CA LEU A 65 1.96 40.00 22.33
C LEU A 65 2.82 40.72 23.39
N PRO A 66 2.58 40.49 24.70
CA PRO A 66 1.53 39.63 25.25
C PRO A 66 0.12 40.21 25.09
N LEU A 67 -0.89 39.35 24.90
CA LEU A 67 -2.27 39.79 24.73
C LEU A 67 -2.77 40.55 25.98
N ASP A 68 -3.30 41.74 25.75
CA ASP A 68 -4.05 42.52 26.72
C ASP A 68 -5.52 42.06 26.74
N PHE A 69 -5.89 41.23 27.72
CA PHE A 69 -7.26 40.73 27.86
C PHE A 69 -8.30 41.84 28.05
N GLY A 70 -7.91 43.05 28.47
CA GLY A 70 -8.81 44.20 28.55
C GLY A 70 -9.24 44.74 27.18
N ARG A 71 -8.51 44.41 26.12
CA ARG A 71 -8.83 44.76 24.72
C ARG A 71 -9.56 43.66 23.97
N VAL A 72 -9.69 42.46 24.56
CA VAL A 72 -10.39 41.32 23.94
C VAL A 72 -11.85 41.36 24.36
N GLU A 73 -12.73 41.71 23.43
CA GLU A 73 -14.15 41.97 23.70
C GLU A 73 -14.86 40.81 24.42
N ASN A 74 -14.57 39.57 24.03
CA ASN A 74 -15.28 38.36 24.48
C ASN A 74 -14.47 37.44 25.41
N PHE A 75 -13.41 37.96 26.05
CA PHE A 75 -12.53 37.14 26.88
C PHE A 75 -13.25 36.51 28.08
N LYS A 76 -14.22 37.22 28.68
CA LYS A 76 -14.97 36.72 29.84
C LYS A 76 -15.88 35.56 29.45
N GLU A 77 -16.61 35.67 28.34
CA GLU A 77 -17.47 34.59 27.84
C GLU A 77 -16.66 33.35 27.49
N ILE A 78 -15.57 33.49 26.71
CA ILE A 78 -14.68 32.38 26.33
C ILE A 78 -14.03 31.75 27.56
N GLY A 79 -13.49 32.57 28.47
CA GLY A 79 -12.81 32.09 29.67
C GLY A 79 -13.72 31.28 30.58
N ASN A 80 -14.98 31.67 30.69
CA ASN A 80 -15.99 30.93 31.46
C ASN A 80 -16.46 29.67 30.72
N PHE A 81 -16.71 29.75 29.41
CA PHE A 81 -17.19 28.60 28.63
C PHE A 81 -16.20 27.44 28.67
N PHE A 82 -14.91 27.71 28.46
CA PHE A 82 -13.86 26.70 28.49
C PHE A 82 -13.25 26.45 29.88
N ASN A 83 -13.72 27.15 30.92
CA ASN A 83 -13.18 27.08 32.28
C ASN A 83 -11.64 27.23 32.32
N LEU A 84 -11.10 28.25 31.64
CA LEU A 84 -9.66 28.44 31.53
C LEU A 84 -9.01 28.65 32.90
N ASN A 85 -8.01 27.82 33.22
CA ASN A 85 -7.22 27.96 34.43
C ASN A 85 -6.12 29.06 34.28
N GLU A 86 -5.45 29.43 35.38
CA GLU A 86 -4.45 30.51 35.36
C GLU A 86 -3.23 30.21 34.48
N GLU A 87 -2.84 28.94 34.36
CA GLU A 87 -1.75 28.52 33.48
C GLU A 87 -2.16 28.70 32.00
N GLN A 88 -3.36 28.27 31.63
CA GLN A 88 -3.92 28.43 30.29
C GLN A 88 -4.08 29.90 29.91
N LYS A 89 -4.51 30.75 30.85
CA LYS A 89 -4.55 32.21 30.66
C LYS A 89 -3.14 32.77 30.46
N SER A 90 -2.15 32.33 31.23
CA SER A 90 -0.76 32.76 31.05
C SER A 90 -0.21 32.36 29.68
N LEU A 91 -0.51 31.15 29.20
CA LEU A 91 -0.10 30.66 27.87
C LEU A 91 -0.80 31.46 26.77
N LEU A 92 -2.11 31.71 26.91
CA LEU A 92 -2.87 32.52 25.95
C LEU A 92 -2.32 33.95 25.86
N SER A 93 -2.02 34.58 27.00
CA SER A 93 -1.43 35.93 27.02
C SER A 93 -0.07 35.95 26.32
N LYS A 94 0.79 34.96 26.60
CA LYS A 94 2.14 34.88 26.04
C LYS A 94 2.17 34.56 24.54
N ASN A 95 1.35 33.61 24.10
CA ASN A 95 1.45 33.00 22.78
C ASN A 95 0.37 33.46 21.80
N GLY A 96 -0.69 34.12 22.27
CA GLY A 96 -1.86 34.45 21.45
C GLY A 96 -2.84 33.30 21.24
N PHE A 97 -2.48 32.08 21.66
CA PHE A 97 -3.34 30.89 21.63
C PHE A 97 -3.03 29.96 22.81
N VAL A 98 -3.98 29.07 23.11
CA VAL A 98 -3.81 27.99 24.09
C VAL A 98 -4.54 26.74 23.57
N VAL A 99 -3.96 25.57 23.79
CA VAL A 99 -4.60 24.28 23.50
C VAL A 99 -5.25 23.77 24.79
N ILE A 100 -6.52 23.39 24.69
CA ILE A 100 -7.30 22.88 25.81
C ILE A 100 -7.79 21.47 25.49
N ASP A 101 -7.87 20.62 26.52
CA ASP A 101 -8.55 19.34 26.40
C ASP A 101 -10.07 19.60 26.42
N TYR A 102 -10.71 19.45 25.27
CA TYR A 102 -12.16 19.59 25.11
C TYR A 102 -12.91 18.26 25.36
N GLY A 103 -12.18 17.20 25.69
CA GLY A 103 -12.72 15.85 25.81
C GLY A 103 -12.77 15.11 24.46
N ARG A 104 -13.53 14.01 24.45
CA ARG A 104 -13.65 13.14 23.28
C ARG A 104 -14.84 13.54 22.44
N VAL A 105 -14.58 14.05 21.23
CA VAL A 105 -15.58 14.31 20.20
C VAL A 105 -15.24 13.47 18.98
N ASN A 106 -16.19 12.66 18.51
CA ASN A 106 -15.95 11.74 17.39
C ASN A 106 -16.30 12.37 16.02
N ASP A 107 -16.94 13.53 16.00
CA ASP A 107 -17.34 14.25 14.80
C ASP A 107 -16.92 15.72 14.90
N ILE A 108 -16.03 16.17 14.00
CA ILE A 108 -15.58 17.56 13.97
C ILE A 108 -16.76 18.54 13.78
N VAL A 109 -17.83 18.12 13.11
CA VAL A 109 -19.04 18.92 12.91
C VAL A 109 -19.77 19.16 14.23
N GLU A 110 -19.74 18.22 15.16
CA GLU A 110 -20.34 18.35 16.49
C GLU A 110 -19.64 19.42 17.33
N ALA A 111 -18.30 19.47 17.27
CA ALA A 111 -17.53 20.52 17.93
C ALA A 111 -17.94 21.92 17.42
N TYR A 112 -18.01 22.11 16.10
CA TYR A 112 -18.44 23.38 15.52
C TYR A 112 -19.90 23.72 15.80
N LYS A 113 -20.81 22.74 15.80
CA LYS A 113 -22.22 22.96 16.18
C LYS A 113 -22.34 23.42 17.63
N THR A 114 -21.56 22.83 18.54
CA THR A 114 -21.57 23.21 19.95
C THR A 114 -21.11 24.66 20.13
N LEU A 115 -19.97 25.03 19.54
CA LEU A 115 -19.48 26.41 19.57
C LEU A 115 -20.51 27.39 18.98
N LYS A 116 -21.16 27.03 17.87
CA LYS A 116 -22.18 27.86 17.23
C LYS A 116 -23.41 28.07 18.12
N ASN A 117 -23.90 27.00 18.74
CA ASN A 117 -25.10 27.05 19.59
C ASN A 117 -24.87 27.89 20.85
N GLU A 118 -23.64 27.89 21.36
CA GLU A 118 -23.22 28.65 22.55
C GLU A 118 -22.77 30.09 22.20
N GLY A 119 -22.88 30.49 20.93
CA GLY A 119 -22.51 31.84 20.48
C GLY A 119 -21.00 32.11 20.50
N MET A 120 -20.17 31.06 20.57
CA MET A 120 -18.71 31.19 20.54
C MET A 120 -18.23 31.47 19.12
N PRO A 121 -17.27 32.40 18.92
CA PRO A 121 -16.66 32.59 17.60
C PRO A 121 -15.96 31.33 17.11
N ILE A 122 -16.14 31.03 15.83
CA ILE A 122 -15.58 29.85 15.20
C ILE A 122 -14.48 30.29 14.23
N PHE A 123 -13.30 29.72 14.41
CA PHE A 123 -12.22 29.79 13.44
C PHE A 123 -12.10 28.45 12.73
N VAL A 124 -12.41 28.42 11.43
CA VAL A 124 -12.33 27.20 10.61
C VAL A 124 -10.93 27.12 10.02
N THR A 125 -10.17 26.09 10.39
CA THR A 125 -8.85 25.80 9.84
C THR A 125 -8.95 24.92 8.60
N SER A 126 -7.84 24.82 7.87
CA SER A 126 -7.68 23.86 6.77
C SER A 126 -7.93 22.41 7.18
N ASP A 127 -7.80 22.08 8.46
CA ASP A 127 -7.99 20.72 8.97
C ASP A 127 -9.41 20.21 8.72
N THR A 128 -10.40 21.11 8.69
CA THR A 128 -11.78 20.75 8.34
C THR A 128 -11.86 20.24 6.90
N LEU A 129 -11.19 20.93 5.97
CA LEU A 129 -11.14 20.51 4.57
C LEU A 129 -10.32 19.23 4.40
N LEU A 130 -9.19 19.10 5.10
CA LEU A 130 -8.36 17.89 5.09
C LEU A 130 -9.12 16.67 5.65
N HIS A 131 -9.88 16.85 6.73
CA HIS A 131 -10.72 15.80 7.32
C HIS A 131 -11.84 15.36 6.36
N LEU A 132 -12.57 16.32 5.77
CA LEU A 132 -13.60 16.01 4.79
C LEU A 132 -13.03 15.32 3.54
N TYR A 133 -11.86 15.77 3.08
CA TYR A 133 -11.14 15.12 1.99
C TYR A 133 -10.77 13.67 2.35
N HIS A 134 -10.26 13.43 3.57
CA HIS A 134 -9.94 12.07 4.03
C HIS A 134 -11.16 11.16 4.10
N ILE A 135 -12.30 11.65 4.60
CA ILE A 135 -13.57 10.90 4.59
C ILE A 135 -13.98 10.56 3.15
N GLN A 136 -13.96 11.56 2.26
CA GLN A 136 -14.32 11.37 0.86
C GLN A 136 -13.40 10.36 0.17
N PHE A 137 -12.10 10.47 0.40
CA PHE A 137 -11.08 9.56 -0.10
C PHE A 137 -11.34 8.12 0.34
N ASN A 138 -11.57 7.90 1.64
CA ASN A 138 -11.85 6.56 2.19
C ASN A 138 -13.16 5.97 1.62
N GLU A 139 -14.22 6.76 1.55
CA GLU A 139 -15.50 6.30 1.00
C GLU A 139 -15.43 5.98 -0.49
N LEU A 140 -14.64 6.77 -1.25
CA LEU A 140 -14.40 6.53 -2.68
C LEU A 140 -13.59 5.24 -2.88
N LEU A 141 -12.47 5.08 -2.18
CA LEU A 141 -11.62 3.90 -2.26
C LEU A 141 -12.41 2.64 -1.92
N LYS A 142 -13.10 2.64 -0.77
CA LYS A 142 -13.98 1.55 -0.34
C LYS A 142 -15.01 1.20 -1.42
N SER A 143 -15.67 2.20 -2.00
CA SER A 143 -16.69 1.97 -3.03
C SER A 143 -16.11 1.37 -4.30
N ILE A 144 -14.91 1.79 -4.71
CA ILE A 144 -14.21 1.24 -5.87
C ILE A 144 -13.78 -0.22 -5.60
N GLU A 145 -13.16 -0.48 -4.45
CA GLU A 145 -12.74 -1.83 -4.05
C GLU A 145 -13.91 -2.82 -4.05
N GLU A 146 -15.03 -2.43 -3.42
CA GLU A 146 -16.21 -3.27 -3.28
C GLU A 146 -16.97 -3.47 -4.60
N ARG A 147 -17.16 -2.41 -5.39
CA ARG A 147 -18.05 -2.45 -6.57
C ARG A 147 -17.34 -2.83 -7.85
N GLU A 148 -16.07 -2.47 -8.00
CA GLU A 148 -15.32 -2.62 -9.24
C GLU A 148 -14.19 -3.64 -9.10
N LEU A 149 -13.36 -3.52 -8.06
CA LEU A 149 -12.11 -4.30 -8.01
C LEU A 149 -12.30 -5.74 -7.53
N PHE A 150 -13.31 -6.02 -6.70
CA PHE A 150 -13.58 -7.38 -6.24
C PHE A 150 -13.83 -8.36 -7.39
N ASP A 151 -14.73 -8.00 -8.31
CA ASP A 151 -15.08 -8.89 -9.41
C ASP A 151 -13.94 -8.99 -10.44
N ALA A 152 -13.12 -7.94 -10.57
CA ALA A 152 -11.92 -7.96 -11.39
C ALA A 152 -10.85 -8.92 -10.83
N ILE A 153 -10.53 -8.86 -9.52
CA ILE A 153 -9.56 -9.79 -8.93
C ILE A 153 -10.09 -11.23 -8.90
N LEU A 154 -11.40 -11.42 -8.79
CA LEU A 154 -12.02 -12.73 -8.92
C LEU A 154 -11.82 -13.32 -10.33
N ASN A 155 -12.06 -12.53 -11.39
CA ASN A 155 -11.84 -12.98 -12.77
C ASN A 155 -10.37 -13.35 -13.01
N ILE A 156 -9.43 -12.49 -12.57
CA ILE A 156 -7.99 -12.76 -12.67
C ILE A 156 -7.64 -14.06 -11.94
N SER A 157 -8.16 -14.26 -10.72
CA SER A 157 -7.89 -15.47 -9.93
C SER A 157 -8.35 -16.73 -10.65
N ILE A 158 -9.53 -16.70 -11.28
CA ILE A 158 -10.08 -17.82 -12.05
C ILE A 158 -9.21 -18.12 -13.27
N SER A 159 -8.97 -17.12 -14.11
CA SER A 159 -8.22 -17.30 -15.36
C SER A 159 -6.78 -17.76 -15.09
N MET A 160 -6.13 -17.21 -14.07
CA MET A 160 -4.77 -17.59 -13.71
C MET A 160 -4.70 -18.98 -13.06
N ALA A 161 -5.71 -19.37 -12.26
CA ALA A 161 -5.78 -20.72 -11.70
C ALA A 161 -5.99 -21.78 -12.80
N GLU A 162 -6.89 -21.52 -13.75
CA GLU A 162 -7.13 -22.39 -14.90
C GLU A 162 -5.88 -22.51 -15.78
N LYS A 163 -5.17 -21.40 -16.02
CA LYS A 163 -3.94 -21.42 -16.81
C LYS A 163 -2.81 -22.17 -16.12
N ALA A 164 -2.60 -21.92 -14.83
CA ALA A 164 -1.61 -22.65 -14.05
C ALA A 164 -1.88 -24.17 -14.04
N GLU A 165 -3.15 -24.59 -13.99
CA GLU A 165 -3.54 -26.00 -14.06
C GLU A 165 -3.24 -26.58 -15.45
N SER A 166 -3.52 -25.84 -16.52
CA SER A 166 -3.15 -26.22 -17.88
C SER A 166 -1.63 -26.38 -18.02
N ASP A 167 -0.85 -25.44 -17.48
CA ASP A 167 0.61 -25.46 -17.52
C ASP A 167 1.16 -26.67 -16.76
N TYR A 168 0.67 -26.92 -15.54
CA TYR A 168 1.03 -28.09 -14.73
C TYR A 168 0.79 -29.42 -15.46
N ASN A 169 -0.34 -29.54 -16.14
CA ASN A 169 -0.68 -30.74 -16.92
C ASN A 169 0.17 -30.87 -18.19
N SER A 170 0.58 -29.76 -18.81
CA SER A 170 1.36 -29.75 -20.04
C SER A 170 2.87 -29.95 -19.82
N PHE A 171 3.42 -29.46 -18.71
CA PHE A 171 4.86 -29.50 -18.45
C PHE A 171 5.34 -30.89 -18.03
N SER A 172 6.44 -31.30 -18.65
CA SER A 172 7.16 -32.55 -18.36
C SER A 172 8.47 -32.30 -17.60
N ASP A 173 9.05 -31.11 -17.73
CA ASP A 173 10.24 -30.71 -16.98
C ASP A 173 9.89 -30.53 -15.50
N ALA A 174 10.72 -31.05 -14.59
CA ALA A 174 10.42 -31.09 -13.17
C ALA A 174 10.33 -29.69 -12.53
N LEU A 175 11.22 -28.77 -12.91
CA LEU A 175 11.25 -27.41 -12.39
C LEU A 175 10.02 -26.63 -12.85
N LEU A 176 9.71 -26.70 -14.16
CA LEU A 176 8.53 -26.03 -14.71
C LEU A 176 7.24 -26.59 -14.13
N LYS A 177 7.16 -27.91 -13.98
CA LYS A 177 5.97 -28.59 -13.43
C LYS A 177 5.74 -28.22 -11.97
N GLU A 178 6.79 -28.19 -11.14
CA GLU A 178 6.68 -27.79 -9.74
C GLU A 178 6.30 -26.31 -9.60
N ALA A 179 6.88 -25.42 -10.42
CA ALA A 179 6.50 -24.02 -10.43
C ALA A 179 5.02 -23.83 -10.83
N ALA A 180 4.56 -24.51 -11.88
CA ALA A 180 3.15 -24.46 -12.27
C ALA A 180 2.24 -25.01 -11.16
N ARG A 181 2.61 -26.11 -10.51
CA ARG A 181 1.89 -26.68 -9.36
C ARG A 181 1.73 -25.67 -8.22
N ARG A 182 2.81 -25.00 -7.82
CA ARG A 182 2.76 -23.95 -6.78
C ARG A 182 1.95 -22.72 -7.21
N ASN A 183 1.93 -22.39 -8.50
CA ASN A 183 1.04 -21.35 -9.04
C ASN A 183 -0.44 -21.75 -8.97
N VAL A 184 -0.79 -23.01 -9.24
CA VAL A 184 -2.15 -23.54 -9.00
C VAL A 184 -2.54 -23.32 -7.54
N ALA A 185 -1.70 -23.75 -6.61
CA ALA A 185 -1.94 -23.57 -5.17
C ALA A 185 -2.11 -22.08 -4.81
N PHE A 186 -1.22 -21.20 -5.31
CA PHE A 186 -1.24 -19.76 -5.05
C PHE A 186 -2.55 -19.09 -5.48
N PHE A 187 -3.04 -19.35 -6.70
CA PHE A 187 -4.31 -18.75 -7.16
C PHE A 187 -5.53 -19.44 -6.56
N MET A 188 -5.46 -20.73 -6.23
CA MET A 188 -6.55 -21.43 -5.52
C MET A 188 -6.76 -20.88 -4.11
N VAL A 189 -5.69 -20.53 -3.37
CA VAL A 189 -5.83 -19.83 -2.07
C VAL A 189 -6.55 -18.51 -2.25
N GLY A 190 -6.13 -17.67 -3.21
CA GLY A 190 -6.77 -16.38 -3.44
C GLY A 190 -8.24 -16.51 -3.88
N LEU A 191 -8.55 -17.49 -4.72
CA LEU A 191 -9.91 -17.80 -5.15
C LEU A 191 -10.80 -18.27 -3.99
N GLU A 192 -10.28 -19.15 -3.12
CA GLU A 192 -10.95 -19.57 -1.89
C GLU A 192 -11.21 -18.38 -0.96
N LEU A 193 -10.24 -17.49 -0.75
CA LEU A 193 -10.44 -16.29 0.09
C LEU A 193 -11.54 -15.36 -0.46
N LEU A 194 -11.70 -15.28 -1.78
CA LEU A 194 -12.77 -14.49 -2.42
C LEU A 194 -14.15 -15.16 -2.34
N GLN A 195 -14.21 -16.48 -2.24
CA GLN A 195 -15.46 -17.26 -2.34
C GLN A 195 -15.95 -17.82 -1.00
N ARG A 196 -15.05 -18.07 -0.06
CA ARG A 196 -15.33 -18.55 1.30
C ARG A 196 -16.01 -17.46 2.12
N SER A 197 -17.02 -17.87 2.88
CA SER A 197 -17.72 -16.97 3.78
C SER A 197 -17.01 -16.85 5.11
N SER A 198 -16.94 -15.62 5.64
CA SER A 198 -16.43 -15.37 6.99
C SER A 198 -17.32 -16.04 8.04
N GLU A 199 -16.73 -16.38 9.18
CA GLU A 199 -17.48 -16.94 10.30
C GLU A 199 -18.60 -15.98 10.76
N GLY A 200 -19.79 -16.52 10.99
CA GLY A 200 -20.96 -15.73 11.42
C GLY A 200 -21.67 -14.94 10.32
N TYR A 201 -21.17 -14.94 9.08
CA TYR A 201 -21.86 -14.30 7.97
C TYR A 201 -23.16 -15.05 7.61
N ASN A 202 -24.27 -14.31 7.55
CA ASN A 202 -25.62 -14.86 7.37
C ASN A 202 -26.08 -14.89 5.91
N GLY A 203 -25.25 -14.48 4.95
CA GLY A 203 -25.64 -14.43 3.53
C GLY A 203 -26.42 -13.16 3.12
N SER A 204 -26.33 -12.06 3.88
CA SER A 204 -27.11 -10.84 3.62
C SER A 204 -26.75 -10.06 2.35
N GLU A 205 -25.55 -10.27 1.79
CA GLU A 205 -25.02 -9.58 0.63
C GLU A 205 -25.07 -10.46 -0.62
N ASN A 206 -25.35 -9.83 -1.77
CA ASN A 206 -25.29 -10.48 -3.08
C ASN A 206 -23.85 -10.47 -3.60
N ILE A 207 -23.06 -11.46 -3.19
CA ILE A 207 -21.69 -11.65 -3.64
C ILE A 207 -21.69 -12.70 -4.76
N ARG A 208 -21.03 -12.36 -5.89
CA ARG A 208 -20.89 -13.28 -7.03
C ARG A 208 -20.21 -14.56 -6.58
N LYS A 209 -20.90 -15.68 -6.81
CA LYS A 209 -20.40 -17.03 -6.58
C LYS A 209 -19.90 -17.65 -7.87
N VAL A 210 -18.80 -18.36 -7.80
CA VAL A 210 -18.24 -19.13 -8.90
C VAL A 210 -18.04 -20.56 -8.41
N ASP A 211 -18.39 -21.52 -9.25
CA ASP A 211 -18.16 -22.93 -8.98
C ASP A 211 -16.74 -23.30 -9.42
N PHE A 212 -15.95 -23.84 -8.50
CA PHE A 212 -14.59 -24.29 -8.76
C PHE A 212 -14.26 -25.40 -7.75
N LYS A 213 -13.24 -26.20 -8.08
CA LYS A 213 -12.73 -27.24 -7.19
C LYS A 213 -11.22 -27.09 -7.06
N VAL A 214 -10.73 -27.03 -5.83
CA VAL A 214 -9.30 -27.15 -5.54
C VAL A 214 -8.81 -28.54 -5.98
N PRO A 215 -7.82 -28.64 -6.89
CA PRO A 215 -7.29 -29.92 -7.35
C PRO A 215 -6.66 -30.73 -6.21
N ASP A 216 -6.89 -32.04 -6.22
CA ASP A 216 -6.48 -32.91 -5.10
C ASP A 216 -4.96 -32.91 -4.86
N HIS A 217 -4.16 -32.58 -5.88
CA HIS A 217 -2.69 -32.56 -5.81
C HIS A 217 -2.09 -31.27 -5.18
N VAL A 218 -2.90 -30.23 -4.94
CA VAL A 218 -2.49 -29.03 -4.16
C VAL A 218 -3.34 -28.82 -2.91
N LYS A 219 -4.39 -29.62 -2.73
CA LYS A 219 -5.41 -29.39 -1.72
C LYS A 219 -4.86 -29.28 -0.30
N GLU A 220 -3.92 -30.13 0.07
CA GLU A 220 -3.34 -30.14 1.42
C GLU A 220 -2.63 -28.80 1.74
N GLU A 221 -1.83 -28.28 0.80
CA GLU A 221 -1.14 -27.01 0.97
C GLU A 221 -2.12 -25.83 0.98
N VAL A 222 -3.13 -25.85 0.09
CA VAL A 222 -4.17 -24.81 0.05
C VAL A 222 -4.97 -24.77 1.36
N ASP A 223 -5.39 -25.93 1.87
CA ASP A 223 -6.12 -26.02 3.15
C ASP A 223 -5.25 -25.57 4.33
N ALA A 224 -3.94 -25.85 4.30
CA ALA A 224 -2.99 -25.39 5.31
C ALA A 224 -2.83 -23.86 5.30
N GLU A 225 -2.66 -23.24 4.13
CA GLU A 225 -2.58 -21.78 3.99
C GLU A 225 -3.86 -21.10 4.46
N LEU A 226 -5.03 -21.61 4.06
CA LEU A 226 -6.32 -21.06 4.49
C LEU A 226 -6.50 -21.17 6.01
N THR A 227 -6.04 -22.27 6.61
CA THR A 227 -6.09 -22.45 8.06
C THR A 227 -5.19 -21.45 8.78
N ALA A 228 -3.96 -21.26 8.30
CA ALA A 228 -3.04 -20.27 8.87
C ALA A 228 -3.59 -18.84 8.74
N ILE A 229 -4.16 -18.51 7.58
CA ILE A 229 -4.80 -17.21 7.32
C ILE A 229 -5.97 -16.96 8.27
N GLU A 230 -6.83 -17.93 8.54
CA GLU A 230 -7.97 -17.74 9.46
C GLU A 230 -7.55 -17.73 10.95
N ASN A 231 -6.46 -18.41 11.31
CA ASN A 231 -5.98 -18.47 12.69
C ASN A 231 -5.27 -17.18 13.12
N HIS A 232 -4.68 -16.42 12.18
CA HIS A 232 -3.99 -15.16 12.45
C HIS A 232 -2.86 -15.25 13.50
N ALA A 233 -2.20 -16.41 13.61
CA ALA A 233 -1.30 -16.75 14.72
C ALA A 233 0.09 -16.08 14.68
N GLY A 234 0.33 -15.16 13.74
CA GLY A 234 1.63 -14.51 13.54
C GLY A 234 2.50 -15.27 12.54
N PHE A 235 3.81 -15.36 12.83
CA PHE A 235 4.77 -16.02 11.96
C PHE A 235 4.62 -17.54 11.97
N GLU A 236 4.29 -18.11 10.81
CA GLU A 236 4.30 -19.56 10.57
C GLU A 236 4.87 -19.86 9.18
N LYS A 237 5.41 -21.06 9.00
CA LYS A 237 6.00 -21.48 7.72
C LYS A 237 4.92 -21.72 6.68
N SER A 238 4.99 -21.01 5.56
CA SER A 238 4.09 -21.21 4.42
C SER A 238 4.24 -22.62 3.84
N ALA A 239 3.12 -23.30 3.65
CA ALA A 239 3.05 -24.63 3.05
C ALA A 239 3.43 -24.61 1.56
N ILE A 240 3.16 -23.50 0.87
CA ILE A 240 3.45 -23.33 -0.56
C ILE A 240 4.86 -22.77 -0.80
N PHE A 241 5.26 -21.75 -0.04
CA PHE A 241 6.49 -20.97 -0.32
C PHE A 241 7.68 -21.34 0.56
N GLY A 242 7.47 -22.07 1.66
CA GLY A 242 8.55 -22.62 2.47
C GLY A 242 9.32 -21.63 3.35
N TYR A 243 8.96 -20.34 3.37
CA TYR A 243 9.48 -19.34 4.32
C TYR A 243 8.41 -18.95 5.35
N ASP A 244 8.80 -18.28 6.43
CA ASP A 244 7.88 -17.79 7.47
C ASP A 244 7.10 -16.54 7.01
N GLU A 245 5.77 -16.63 7.01
CA GLU A 245 4.84 -15.55 6.71
C GLU A 245 4.10 -15.10 7.98
N ASP A 246 3.88 -13.79 8.11
CA ASP A 246 3.12 -13.22 9.23
C ASP A 246 1.60 -13.25 8.93
N TYR A 247 0.94 -14.33 9.34
CA TYR A 247 -0.51 -14.52 9.17
C TYR A 247 -1.36 -13.57 10.04
N SER A 248 -0.77 -12.88 11.02
CA SER A 248 -1.50 -11.85 11.79
C SER A 248 -1.91 -10.65 10.93
N GLN A 249 -1.24 -10.44 9.78
CA GLN A 249 -1.56 -9.35 8.86
C GLN A 249 -2.89 -9.53 8.13
N TYR A 250 -3.45 -10.73 8.13
CA TYR A 250 -4.67 -11.07 7.39
C TYR A 250 -5.97 -10.73 8.15
N VAL A 251 -5.87 -10.12 9.33
CA VAL A 251 -7.02 -9.62 10.10
C VAL A 251 -7.63 -8.38 9.41
N PRO A 252 -8.88 -8.45 8.92
CA PRO A 252 -9.56 -7.31 8.33
C PRO A 252 -9.69 -6.15 9.33
N ARG A 253 -9.41 -4.93 8.89
CA ARG A 253 -9.42 -3.72 9.74
C ARG A 253 -9.97 -2.51 9.01
N GLY A 254 -10.39 -1.49 9.77
CA GLY A 254 -10.92 -0.25 9.19
C GLY A 254 -12.17 -0.49 8.35
N HIS A 255 -12.23 0.11 7.15
CA HIS A 255 -13.39 -0.02 6.28
C HIS A 255 -13.59 -1.43 5.73
N TYR A 256 -12.58 -2.29 5.75
CA TYR A 256 -12.71 -3.67 5.26
C TYR A 256 -13.65 -4.53 6.11
N THR A 257 -13.96 -4.10 7.34
CA THR A 257 -14.91 -4.77 8.25
C THR A 257 -16.38 -4.40 7.98
N ARG A 258 -16.65 -3.50 7.03
CA ARG A 258 -18.00 -2.94 6.80
C ARG A 258 -18.92 -3.82 5.98
N SER A 259 -18.37 -4.75 5.22
CA SER A 259 -19.11 -5.74 4.44
C SER A 259 -18.33 -7.03 4.32
N GLU A 260 -19.05 -8.12 4.06
CA GLU A 260 -18.48 -9.42 3.77
C GLU A 260 -17.65 -9.38 2.48
N LYS A 261 -18.15 -8.69 1.44
CA LYS A 261 -17.42 -8.52 0.17
C LYS A 261 -16.05 -7.86 0.39
N LEU A 262 -15.98 -6.81 1.22
CA LEU A 262 -14.72 -6.14 1.57
C LEU A 262 -13.82 -6.99 2.47
N THR A 263 -14.39 -7.79 3.36
CA THR A 263 -13.62 -8.70 4.22
C THR A 263 -12.87 -9.74 3.38
N ARG A 264 -13.56 -10.36 2.43
CA ARG A 264 -12.97 -11.32 1.47
C ARG A 264 -11.95 -10.67 0.55
N TYR A 265 -12.28 -9.48 0.04
CA TYR A 265 -11.35 -8.68 -0.78
C TYR A 265 -10.04 -8.42 -0.05
N PHE A 266 -10.12 -7.98 1.21
CA PHE A 266 -8.95 -7.69 2.02
C PHE A 266 -8.04 -8.91 2.16
N LYS A 267 -8.57 -10.06 2.58
CA LYS A 267 -7.76 -11.28 2.77
C LYS A 267 -7.09 -11.71 1.46
N ALA A 268 -7.82 -11.70 0.34
CA ALA A 268 -7.28 -12.06 -0.96
C ALA A 268 -6.20 -11.07 -1.46
N MET A 269 -6.44 -9.77 -1.32
CA MET A 269 -5.44 -8.75 -1.69
C MET A 269 -4.23 -8.77 -0.76
N MET A 270 -4.40 -9.12 0.52
CA MET A 270 -3.29 -9.36 1.43
C MET A 270 -2.47 -10.57 0.97
N TRP A 271 -3.10 -11.69 0.64
CA TRP A 271 -2.40 -12.85 0.06
C TRP A 271 -1.61 -12.48 -1.19
N TYR A 272 -2.27 -11.88 -2.17
CA TYR A 272 -1.63 -11.48 -3.44
C TYR A 272 -0.56 -10.39 -3.28
N GLY A 273 -0.68 -9.56 -2.24
CA GLY A 273 0.30 -8.52 -1.93
C GLY A 273 1.43 -8.98 -1.03
N ARG A 274 1.27 -10.05 -0.25
CA ARG A 274 2.22 -10.48 0.79
C ARG A 274 3.03 -11.71 0.43
N MET A 275 2.55 -12.57 -0.46
CA MET A 275 3.37 -13.69 -0.92
C MET A 275 4.44 -13.20 -1.89
N ALA A 276 5.67 -13.63 -1.63
CA ALA A 276 6.88 -13.11 -2.22
C ALA A 276 7.59 -14.20 -3.02
N PHE A 277 7.76 -13.95 -4.31
CA PHE A 277 8.54 -14.82 -5.18
C PHE A 277 10.00 -14.38 -5.07
N LEU A 278 10.72 -15.00 -4.14
CA LEU A 278 12.09 -14.66 -3.75
C LEU A 278 13.09 -15.03 -4.85
N LEU A 279 13.85 -14.04 -5.31
CA LEU A 279 14.85 -14.22 -6.38
C LEU A 279 16.13 -14.92 -5.88
N LYS A 280 16.45 -14.76 -4.59
CA LYS A 280 17.69 -15.24 -3.96
C LYS A 280 17.39 -16.44 -3.06
N GLY A 281 18.19 -17.49 -3.20
CA GLY A 281 18.20 -18.67 -2.32
C GLY A 281 19.63 -19.02 -1.87
N GLY A 282 19.77 -19.98 -0.95
CA GLY A 282 21.06 -20.50 -0.48
C GLY A 282 21.48 -20.03 0.92
N GLY A 283 22.76 -20.14 1.26
CA GLY A 283 23.24 -20.20 2.65
C GLY A 283 22.80 -19.07 3.61
N ASN A 284 22.64 -17.84 3.12
CA ASN A 284 22.15 -16.70 3.92
C ASN A 284 20.76 -16.21 3.47
N ALA A 285 20.04 -16.96 2.62
CA ALA A 285 18.74 -16.56 2.12
C ALA A 285 17.59 -17.16 2.94
N LEU A 286 16.38 -16.64 2.73
CA LEU A 286 15.17 -17.11 3.41
C LEU A 286 14.69 -18.49 2.92
N ILE A 287 15.14 -18.90 1.73
CA ILE A 287 14.76 -20.16 1.09
C ILE A 287 15.98 -20.84 0.46
N SER A 288 15.80 -22.11 0.08
CA SER A 288 16.83 -22.87 -0.64
C SER A 288 17.09 -22.29 -2.04
N GLU A 289 18.23 -22.62 -2.64
CA GLU A 289 18.54 -22.21 -4.03
C GLU A 289 17.53 -22.80 -5.02
N GLU A 290 17.13 -24.05 -4.81
CA GLU A 290 16.08 -24.74 -5.58
C GLU A 290 14.73 -24.03 -5.47
N ASP A 291 14.30 -23.65 -4.27
CA ASP A 291 13.06 -22.90 -4.08
C ASP A 291 13.12 -21.50 -4.72
N ALA A 292 14.29 -20.87 -4.76
CA ALA A 292 14.46 -19.58 -5.42
C ALA A 292 14.40 -19.72 -6.96
N ASP A 293 14.92 -20.82 -7.52
CA ASP A 293 14.73 -21.16 -8.93
C ASP A 293 13.24 -21.38 -9.23
N ILE A 294 12.55 -22.19 -8.42
CA ILE A 294 11.10 -22.42 -8.54
C ILE A 294 10.34 -21.10 -8.47
N ALA A 295 10.61 -20.25 -7.47
CA ALA A 295 9.95 -18.96 -7.30
C ALA A 295 10.19 -18.01 -8.49
N THR A 296 11.40 -18.02 -9.08
CA THR A 296 11.71 -17.25 -10.28
C THR A 296 10.89 -17.75 -11.47
N VAL A 297 10.79 -19.07 -11.66
CA VAL A 297 9.93 -19.66 -12.71
C VAL A 297 8.46 -19.32 -12.45
N GLN A 298 7.98 -19.45 -11.22
CA GLN A 298 6.60 -19.10 -10.84
C GLN A 298 6.24 -17.68 -11.24
N ALA A 299 7.08 -16.70 -10.86
CA ALA A 299 6.89 -15.29 -11.19
C ALA A 299 6.95 -15.06 -12.71
N SER A 300 7.86 -15.72 -13.43
CA SER A 300 7.96 -15.64 -14.88
C SER A 300 6.71 -16.20 -15.58
N LEU A 301 6.22 -17.37 -15.15
CA LEU A 301 4.97 -17.95 -15.66
C LEU A 301 3.82 -16.98 -15.43
N ILE A 302 3.62 -16.51 -14.20
CA ILE A 302 2.56 -15.54 -13.88
C ILE A 302 2.62 -14.30 -14.80
N SER A 303 3.82 -13.79 -15.04
CA SER A 303 4.03 -12.56 -15.81
C SER A 303 3.71 -12.73 -17.30
N VAL A 304 4.05 -13.89 -17.88
CA VAL A 304 3.74 -14.21 -19.27
C VAL A 304 2.27 -14.54 -19.43
N GLU A 305 1.73 -15.35 -18.51
CA GLU A 305 0.37 -15.87 -18.59
C GLU A 305 -0.71 -14.81 -18.31
N LEU A 306 -0.40 -13.79 -17.50
CA LEU A 306 -1.28 -12.63 -17.36
C LEU A 306 -1.59 -11.98 -18.72
N ASN A 307 -0.58 -11.89 -19.59
CA ASN A 307 -0.72 -11.33 -20.93
C ASN A 307 -1.43 -12.31 -21.88
N GLU A 308 -1.15 -13.61 -21.82
CA GLU A 308 -1.76 -14.61 -22.71
C GLU A 308 -3.23 -14.91 -22.40
N THR A 309 -3.61 -14.90 -21.13
CA THR A 309 -5.00 -15.13 -20.69
C THR A 309 -5.92 -13.94 -20.97
N GLY A 310 -5.36 -12.79 -21.34
CA GLY A 310 -6.10 -11.57 -21.64
C GLY A 310 -6.57 -10.80 -20.42
N VAL A 311 -6.22 -11.23 -19.20
CA VAL A 311 -6.61 -10.55 -17.94
C VAL A 311 -5.61 -9.46 -17.51
N MET A 312 -4.61 -9.20 -18.35
CA MET A 312 -3.60 -8.17 -18.11
C MET A 312 -4.23 -6.79 -17.94
N GLU A 313 -5.19 -6.42 -18.79
CA GLU A 313 -5.85 -5.11 -18.71
C GLU A 313 -6.61 -4.93 -17.39
N GLU A 314 -7.27 -5.98 -16.89
CA GLU A 314 -7.91 -5.97 -15.57
C GLU A 314 -6.90 -5.86 -14.44
N TRP A 315 -5.79 -6.59 -14.52
CA TRP A 315 -4.71 -6.49 -13.54
C TRP A 315 -4.14 -5.07 -13.51
N GLU A 316 -3.88 -4.49 -14.69
CA GLU A 316 -3.41 -3.12 -14.87
C GLU A 316 -4.38 -2.09 -14.31
N ARG A 317 -5.68 -2.29 -14.53
CA ARG A 317 -6.73 -1.42 -13.99
C ARG A 317 -6.71 -1.44 -12.47
N ILE A 318 -6.66 -2.62 -11.84
CA ILE A 318 -6.56 -2.74 -10.38
C ILE A 318 -5.29 -2.06 -9.89
N TYR A 319 -4.15 -2.36 -10.50
CA TYR A 319 -2.86 -1.81 -10.10
C TYR A 319 -2.81 -0.29 -10.24
N SER A 320 -3.29 0.27 -11.35
CA SER A 320 -3.28 1.71 -11.62
C SER A 320 -4.19 2.48 -10.68
N ILE A 321 -5.42 2.00 -10.46
CA ILE A 321 -6.36 2.60 -9.53
C ILE A 321 -5.77 2.57 -8.12
N THR A 322 -5.37 1.40 -7.65
CA THR A 322 -4.83 1.30 -6.28
C THR A 322 -3.54 2.12 -6.13
N SER A 323 -2.73 2.24 -7.19
CA SER A 323 -1.52 3.06 -7.15
C SER A 323 -1.79 4.57 -7.11
N PHE A 324 -2.90 5.02 -7.67
CA PHE A 324 -3.34 6.40 -7.54
C PHE A 324 -3.67 6.77 -6.10
N PHE A 325 -4.33 5.88 -5.37
CA PHE A 325 -4.75 6.13 -3.99
C PHE A 325 -3.60 5.99 -3.01
N VAL A 326 -2.76 4.94 -3.13
CA VAL A 326 -1.80 4.57 -2.08
C VAL A 326 -0.35 4.45 -2.54
N GLY A 327 -0.03 4.92 -3.76
CA GLY A 327 1.34 4.94 -4.28
C GLY A 327 1.75 3.68 -5.05
N LEU A 328 3.00 3.57 -5.47
CA LEU A 328 3.46 2.46 -6.30
C LEU A 328 3.96 1.29 -5.46
N ALA A 329 3.85 0.06 -5.98
CA ALA A 329 4.41 -1.11 -5.30
C ALA A 329 5.93 -0.99 -5.14
N ASP A 330 6.43 -1.37 -3.97
CA ASP A 330 7.85 -1.26 -3.64
C ASP A 330 8.70 -2.39 -4.24
N ASP A 331 8.09 -3.56 -4.42
CA ASP A 331 8.68 -4.75 -5.04
C ASP A 331 8.51 -4.78 -6.56
N LEU A 332 9.20 -5.72 -7.23
CA LEU A 332 9.00 -5.96 -8.65
C LEU A 332 7.58 -6.47 -8.92
N THR A 333 7.06 -6.06 -10.07
CA THR A 333 5.72 -6.42 -10.55
C THR A 333 5.79 -7.42 -11.70
N PRO A 334 4.68 -8.10 -12.06
CA PRO A 334 4.64 -8.97 -13.23
C PRO A 334 5.08 -8.28 -14.52
N PHE A 335 4.78 -6.98 -14.68
CA PHE A 335 5.29 -6.17 -15.79
C PHE A 335 6.82 -6.14 -15.88
N GLU A 336 7.49 -5.88 -14.76
CA GLU A 336 8.95 -5.77 -14.73
C GLU A 336 9.61 -7.13 -15.00
N TYR A 337 8.94 -8.22 -14.61
CA TYR A 337 9.35 -9.58 -14.99
C TYR A 337 9.16 -9.85 -16.48
N LEU A 338 7.99 -9.50 -17.05
CA LEU A 338 7.73 -9.66 -18.48
C LEU A 338 8.71 -8.86 -19.34
N ASP A 339 9.02 -7.62 -18.96
CA ASP A 339 10.05 -6.80 -19.60
C ASP A 339 11.43 -7.44 -19.54
N ALA A 340 11.83 -7.98 -18.38
CA ALA A 340 13.11 -8.65 -18.20
C ALA A 340 13.21 -9.92 -19.08
N ILE A 341 12.15 -10.72 -19.11
CA ILE A 341 12.02 -11.90 -19.98
C ILE A 341 12.20 -11.49 -21.45
N ASN A 342 11.50 -10.45 -21.89
CA ASN A 342 11.59 -9.97 -23.27
C ASN A 342 12.99 -9.47 -23.65
N ARG A 343 13.70 -8.80 -22.74
CA ARG A 343 15.09 -8.34 -22.97
C ARG A 343 16.09 -9.49 -23.06
N VAL A 344 15.93 -10.51 -22.22
CA VAL A 344 16.86 -11.65 -22.18
C VAL A 344 16.61 -12.61 -23.35
N PHE A 345 15.34 -12.83 -23.73
CA PHE A 345 14.96 -13.84 -24.71
C PHE A 345 14.47 -13.28 -26.06
N ASN A 346 14.57 -11.97 -26.30
CA ASN A 346 14.25 -11.30 -27.57
C ASN A 346 12.82 -11.59 -28.12
N SER A 347 11.81 -11.61 -27.24
CA SER A 347 10.39 -11.83 -27.58
C SER A 347 10.01 -13.21 -28.18
N GLU A 348 10.95 -14.13 -28.43
CA GLU A 348 10.68 -15.53 -28.79
C GLU A 348 10.67 -16.42 -27.54
N PHE A 349 9.94 -16.01 -26.51
CA PHE A 349 9.96 -16.72 -25.24
C PHE A 349 9.30 -18.10 -25.33
N ASN A 350 9.97 -19.11 -24.79
CA ASN A 350 9.44 -20.44 -24.56
C ASN A 350 9.75 -20.83 -23.12
N PHE A 351 8.77 -21.38 -22.39
CA PHE A 351 8.92 -21.79 -20.99
C PHE A 351 10.10 -22.74 -20.77
N THR A 352 10.45 -23.57 -21.75
CA THR A 352 11.63 -24.45 -21.69
C THR A 352 12.95 -23.71 -21.54
N PHE A 353 13.01 -22.43 -21.90
CA PHE A 353 14.21 -21.60 -21.68
C PHE A 353 14.48 -21.38 -20.21
N LEU A 354 13.45 -21.36 -19.35
CA LEU A 354 13.61 -21.22 -17.91
C LEU A 354 14.18 -22.50 -17.26
N ALA A 355 14.07 -23.67 -17.90
CA ALA A 355 14.69 -24.90 -17.41
C ALA A 355 16.21 -24.97 -17.69
N ASN A 356 16.74 -24.05 -18.49
CA ASN A 356 18.18 -23.98 -18.76
C ASN A 356 18.89 -23.08 -17.75
N GLU A 357 19.92 -23.62 -17.08
CA GLU A 357 20.66 -22.93 -16.02
C GLU A 357 21.30 -21.60 -16.46
N SER A 358 21.89 -21.55 -17.67
CA SER A 358 22.52 -20.32 -18.19
C SER A 358 21.49 -19.23 -18.50
N ASN A 359 20.33 -19.62 -19.00
CA ASN A 359 19.22 -18.72 -19.27
C ASN A 359 18.60 -18.21 -17.95
N MET A 360 18.40 -19.10 -16.99
CA MET A 360 17.92 -18.75 -15.65
C MET A 360 18.86 -17.74 -14.99
N LEU A 361 20.18 -17.99 -15.03
CA LEU A 361 21.17 -17.08 -14.48
C LEU A 361 21.14 -15.70 -15.17
N SER A 362 20.96 -15.67 -16.49
CA SER A 362 20.86 -14.42 -17.26
C SER A 362 19.60 -13.63 -16.87
N LEU A 363 18.47 -14.30 -16.71
CA LEU A 363 17.23 -13.68 -16.25
C LEU A 363 17.36 -13.17 -14.81
N LYS A 364 17.90 -13.98 -13.90
CA LYS A 364 18.16 -13.58 -12.51
C LYS A 364 19.09 -12.36 -12.45
N ALA A 365 20.11 -12.27 -13.30
CA ALA A 365 21.00 -11.12 -13.38
C ALA A 365 20.28 -9.85 -13.85
N GLU A 366 19.46 -9.94 -14.90
CA GLU A 366 18.64 -8.80 -15.37
C GLU A 366 17.68 -8.33 -14.27
N LEU A 367 16.94 -9.26 -13.66
CA LEU A 367 16.02 -8.97 -12.56
C LEU A 367 16.76 -8.35 -11.37
N ALA A 368 17.94 -8.87 -11.01
CA ALA A 368 18.78 -8.35 -9.93
C ALA A 368 19.31 -6.93 -10.23
N SER A 369 19.42 -6.52 -11.49
CA SER A 369 19.81 -5.16 -11.89
C SER A 369 18.69 -4.12 -11.74
N LEU A 370 17.42 -4.57 -11.69
CA LEU A 370 16.26 -3.69 -11.51
C LEU A 370 16.25 -3.04 -10.12
N ARG A 371 15.25 -2.19 -9.84
CA ARG A 371 15.09 -1.56 -8.52
C ARG A 371 15.00 -2.60 -7.39
N SER A 372 15.55 -2.24 -6.23
CA SER A 372 15.38 -2.98 -4.99
C SER A 372 14.09 -2.56 -4.28
N PRO A 373 13.53 -3.41 -3.40
CA PRO A 373 12.42 -3.02 -2.52
C PRO A 373 12.78 -1.77 -1.70
N GLN A 374 11.79 -0.91 -1.50
CA GLN A 374 11.96 0.31 -0.68
C GLN A 374 11.55 0.11 0.78
N ILE A 375 10.75 -0.92 1.06
CA ILE A 375 10.31 -1.31 2.40
C ILE A 375 10.46 -2.80 2.61
N TYR A 376 10.55 -3.20 3.87
CA TYR A 376 10.48 -4.60 4.26
C TYR A 376 9.03 -5.00 4.53
N GLY A 377 8.48 -5.93 3.75
CA GLY A 377 7.09 -6.40 3.85
C GLY A 377 6.83 -7.47 4.92
N GLY A 378 7.79 -7.78 5.78
CA GLY A 378 7.64 -8.84 6.79
C GLY A 378 7.96 -10.27 6.32
N THR A 379 8.47 -10.44 5.09
CA THR A 379 8.79 -11.77 4.53
C THR A 379 9.98 -12.42 5.25
N GLY A 380 9.78 -13.62 5.81
CA GLY A 380 10.85 -14.42 6.41
C GLY A 380 11.41 -13.89 7.73
N ALA A 381 10.61 -13.11 8.49
CA ALA A 381 10.95 -12.63 9.84
C ALA A 381 12.37 -12.04 9.96
N CYS A 382 12.79 -11.24 8.98
CA CYS A 382 14.07 -10.55 8.97
C CYS A 382 14.14 -9.55 10.13
N GLU A 383 14.71 -9.98 11.25
CA GLU A 383 14.85 -9.18 12.46
C GLU A 383 16.07 -8.24 12.37
N ILE A 384 15.83 -6.95 12.20
CA ILE A 384 16.90 -5.95 12.33
C ILE A 384 17.08 -5.64 13.82
N SER A 385 18.05 -6.28 14.46
CA SER A 385 18.38 -6.00 15.86
C SER A 385 19.14 -4.67 16.05
N PRO A 386 18.89 -3.91 17.14
CA PRO A 386 19.67 -2.72 17.47
C PRO A 386 21.20 -2.99 17.55
N PRO A 387 22.06 -2.04 17.15
CA PRO A 387 21.70 -0.74 16.59
C PRO A 387 21.16 -0.89 15.17
N PHE A 388 20.06 -0.18 14.88
CA PHE A 388 19.49 -0.09 13.53
C PHE A 388 20.48 0.70 12.66
N THR A 389 21.00 0.06 11.61
CA THR A 389 21.91 0.71 10.67
C THR A 389 21.38 0.56 9.25
N LYS A 390 21.71 1.53 8.39
CA LYS A 390 21.38 1.44 6.96
C LYS A 390 21.95 0.17 6.32
N GLY A 391 23.12 -0.29 6.76
CA GLY A 391 23.76 -1.51 6.27
C GLY A 391 22.93 -2.77 6.55
N LYS A 392 22.44 -2.95 7.77
CA LYS A 392 21.58 -4.10 8.14
C LYS A 392 20.24 -4.08 7.40
N LEU A 393 19.67 -2.89 7.19
CA LEU A 393 18.46 -2.73 6.39
C LEU A 393 18.72 -3.04 4.91
N ASP A 394 19.80 -2.53 4.34
CA ASP A 394 20.18 -2.79 2.94
C ASP A 394 20.47 -4.30 2.73
N GLU A 395 21.05 -4.99 3.71
CA GLU A 395 21.28 -6.44 3.71
C GLU A 395 19.95 -7.23 3.68
N CYS A 396 19.04 -6.90 4.60
CA CYS A 396 17.69 -7.46 4.63
C CYS A 396 16.93 -7.23 3.32
N LEU A 397 16.94 -5.99 2.80
CA LEU A 397 16.27 -5.63 1.55
C LEU A 397 16.88 -6.30 0.31
N ASN A 398 18.20 -6.52 0.31
CA ASN A 398 18.86 -7.27 -0.76
C ASN A 398 18.51 -8.76 -0.74
N GLU A 399 18.23 -9.31 0.45
CA GLU A 399 17.76 -10.69 0.61
C GLU A 399 16.30 -10.86 0.22
N THR A 400 15.52 -9.77 0.23
CA THR A 400 14.09 -9.79 -0.09
C THR A 400 13.77 -9.19 -1.46
N LYS A 401 14.72 -9.16 -2.40
CA LYS A 401 14.39 -8.73 -3.76
C LYS A 401 13.44 -9.75 -4.41
N VAL A 402 12.18 -9.36 -4.59
CA VAL A 402 11.09 -10.27 -4.94
C VAL A 402 10.19 -9.70 -6.02
N MET A 403 9.42 -10.58 -6.66
CA MET A 403 8.14 -10.19 -7.25
C MET A 403 7.03 -10.35 -6.22
N ARG A 404 6.02 -9.49 -6.29
CA ARG A 404 4.70 -9.71 -5.65
C ARG A 404 3.61 -9.45 -6.68
N PHE A 405 2.55 -10.25 -6.64
CA PHE A 405 1.48 -10.16 -7.64
C PHE A 405 0.68 -8.84 -7.52
N MET A 406 0.40 -8.40 -6.28
CA MET A 406 -0.23 -7.12 -5.97
C MET A 406 0.54 -6.40 -4.85
N GLY A 407 1.84 -6.18 -5.06
CA GLY A 407 2.81 -5.80 -4.02
C GLY A 407 2.41 -4.63 -3.11
N GLN A 408 2.81 -4.74 -1.85
CA GLN A 408 2.57 -3.72 -0.82
C GLN A 408 3.33 -2.41 -1.09
N ARG A 409 2.90 -1.36 -0.40
CA ARG A 409 3.29 0.03 -0.64
C ARG A 409 3.57 0.72 0.68
N PHE A 410 4.59 1.56 0.70
CA PHE A 410 4.78 2.50 1.79
C PHE A 410 3.71 3.60 1.75
N VAL A 411 2.92 3.70 2.81
CA VAL A 411 2.07 4.87 3.07
C VAL A 411 2.64 5.63 4.28
N PRO A 412 2.71 6.98 4.23
CA PRO A 412 3.22 7.79 5.34
C PRO A 412 2.53 7.49 6.68
N ASP A 413 1.25 7.15 6.65
CA ASP A 413 0.47 6.80 7.85
C ASP A 413 1.07 5.60 8.60
N SER A 414 1.62 4.60 7.88
CA SER A 414 2.31 3.44 8.48
C SER A 414 3.66 3.78 9.13
N TYR A 415 4.17 4.99 8.93
CA TYR A 415 5.40 5.49 9.55
C TYR A 415 5.12 6.41 10.73
N MET A 416 3.97 7.09 10.73
CA MET A 416 3.59 8.05 11.76
C MET A 416 2.84 7.42 12.93
N PHE A 417 2.23 6.25 12.73
CA PHE A 417 1.49 5.47 13.71
C PHE A 417 2.03 4.03 13.75
#